data_AF-A0A922S344-F1
#
_entry.id   AF-A0A922S344-F1
#
_cell.length_a   1.000
_cell.length_b   1.000
_cell.length_c   1.000
_cell.angle_alpha   90.00
_cell.angle_beta   90.00
_cell.angle_gamma   90.00
#
_symmetry.space_group_name_H-M   'P 1'
#
loop_
_entity.id
_entity.type
_entity.pdbx_description
1 polymer ?
#
loop_
_entity_poly.entity_id
_entity_poly.type
_entity_poly.pdbx_seq_one_letter_code
_entity_poly.pdbx_strand_id
1 'polypeptide(L)'
;MSPLSVFSTDGRSYLTRNELDKEIRDEVEAHSGRITLTELASNLDVDFDIIESRVTELITLDAQNKSPCRLISIPSEVVNSSYVRRVAHEILDRLEEHGQTSIGELTVIFNLPTTFLSSIMQEYQSTLFHVHKYGEKYFTDTFLNATKAKIRGYFTGVIRPVTLSSVASKLQVPENLINSIVRLSVFEKEALSLGFNFSVAHTKISDLSIDAQFENLYDQLNPLVPTTLDRKNWLKVKLVDVAHHFHGSQVRQRSILTPKHSAALKNLQSRSDIVILRPDKSSGVVVINKCEYKDKMLSILGDQSKFLQDVSSNINVRKLESRVKSNLLKLLKMN
;
A
#
# COMPACT_ATOMS: atom_id res chain seq x y z
N MET A 1 -27.44 38.67 -30.85
CA MET A 1 -28.35 37.80 -31.63
C MET A 1 -27.52 37.10 -32.67
N SER A 2 -27.15 35.85 -32.43
CA SER A 2 -26.51 34.99 -33.45
C SER A 2 -27.57 34.56 -34.48
N PRO A 3 -27.31 34.63 -35.79
CA PRO A 3 -28.31 34.31 -36.83
C PRO A 3 -28.79 32.85 -36.72
N LEU A 4 -30.08 32.61 -37.02
CA LEU A 4 -30.74 31.29 -36.91
C LEU A 4 -30.31 30.27 -37.99
N SER A 5 -29.59 30.73 -39.02
CA SER A 5 -29.21 29.97 -40.20
C SER A 5 -27.74 30.15 -40.51
N VAL A 6 -27.03 29.05 -40.72
CA VAL A 6 -25.63 29.00 -41.18
C VAL A 6 -25.64 28.77 -42.69
N PHE A 7 -24.81 29.51 -43.42
CA PHE A 7 -24.62 29.32 -44.86
C PHE A 7 -23.50 28.29 -45.08
N SER A 8 -23.69 27.31 -45.98
CA SER A 8 -22.57 26.50 -46.49
C SER A 8 -21.62 27.39 -47.32
N THR A 9 -20.36 27.01 -47.45
CA THR A 9 -19.35 27.86 -48.11
C THR A 9 -19.63 28.10 -49.60
N ASP A 10 -20.43 27.24 -50.25
CA ASP A 10 -20.93 27.41 -51.63
C ASP A 10 -22.23 28.24 -51.72
N GLY A 11 -22.83 28.62 -50.58
CA GLY A 11 -24.07 29.41 -50.52
C GLY A 11 -25.32 28.70 -51.04
N ARG A 12 -25.26 27.37 -51.26
CA ARG A 12 -26.34 26.58 -51.89
C ARG A 12 -27.33 25.93 -50.93
N SER A 13 -26.99 25.78 -49.66
CA SER A 13 -27.86 25.16 -48.65
C SER A 13 -27.95 26.01 -47.37
N TYR A 14 -29.16 26.03 -46.78
CA TYR A 14 -29.42 26.64 -45.49
C TYR A 14 -29.42 25.54 -44.44
N LEU A 15 -28.43 25.54 -43.55
CA LEU A 15 -28.45 24.62 -42.41
C LEU A 15 -29.06 25.31 -41.19
N THR A 16 -30.11 24.71 -40.65
CA THR A 16 -30.63 25.13 -39.35
C THR A 16 -29.68 24.67 -38.25
N ARG A 17 -29.63 25.40 -37.14
CA ARG A 17 -28.74 25.06 -36.01
C ARG A 17 -28.93 23.63 -35.49
N ASN A 18 -30.16 23.11 -35.53
CA ASN A 18 -30.49 21.75 -35.12
C ASN A 18 -30.06 20.69 -36.15
N GLU A 19 -30.11 21.01 -37.44
CA GLU A 19 -29.63 20.09 -38.49
C GLU A 19 -28.11 20.02 -38.45
N LEU A 20 -27.43 21.15 -38.22
CA LEU A 20 -25.98 21.18 -38.02
C LEU A 20 -25.53 20.31 -36.84
N ASP A 21 -26.28 20.31 -35.74
CA ASP A 21 -25.95 19.45 -34.58
C ASP A 21 -26.03 17.97 -34.91
N LYS A 22 -27.04 17.61 -35.69
CA LYS A 22 -27.27 16.24 -36.11
C LYS A 22 -26.19 15.81 -37.09
N GLU A 23 -25.90 16.62 -38.10
CA GLU A 23 -24.84 16.36 -39.08
C GLU A 23 -23.46 16.24 -38.41
N ILE A 24 -23.11 17.13 -37.48
CA ILE A 24 -21.85 17.02 -36.71
C ILE A 24 -21.78 15.66 -35.98
N ARG A 25 -22.86 15.21 -35.36
CA ARG A 25 -22.87 13.94 -34.62
C ARG A 25 -22.81 12.73 -35.54
N ASP A 26 -23.57 12.76 -36.63
CA ASP A 26 -23.60 11.68 -37.62
C ASP A 26 -22.24 11.55 -38.31
N GLU A 27 -21.57 12.67 -38.61
CA GLU A 27 -20.25 12.70 -39.23
C GLU A 27 -19.15 12.18 -38.29
N VAL A 28 -19.20 12.56 -37.01
CA VAL A 28 -18.29 12.02 -35.97
C VAL A 28 -18.48 10.51 -35.81
N GLU A 29 -19.72 10.01 -35.79
CA GLU A 29 -19.99 8.58 -35.70
C GLU A 29 -19.54 7.82 -36.96
N ALA A 30 -19.74 8.40 -38.15
CA ALA A 30 -19.28 7.85 -39.42
C ALA A 30 -17.75 7.67 -39.46
N HIS A 31 -17.01 8.58 -38.81
CA HIS A 31 -15.55 8.53 -38.66
C HIS A 31 -15.09 7.71 -37.45
N SER A 32 -15.86 6.68 -37.05
CA SER A 32 -15.53 5.84 -35.90
C SER A 32 -15.34 6.61 -34.58
N GLY A 33 -16.04 7.73 -34.43
CA GLY A 33 -16.11 8.51 -33.20
C GLY A 33 -14.93 9.45 -32.93
N ARG A 34 -14.00 9.65 -33.89
CA ARG A 34 -12.88 10.62 -33.81
C ARG A 34 -12.66 11.27 -35.17
N ILE A 35 -12.69 12.60 -35.25
CA ILE A 35 -12.46 13.35 -36.47
C ILE A 35 -11.73 14.68 -36.17
N THR A 36 -10.90 15.14 -37.11
CA THR A 36 -10.29 16.48 -37.00
C THR A 36 -11.31 17.57 -37.33
N LEU A 37 -11.19 18.75 -36.72
CA LEU A 37 -12.11 19.86 -37.00
C LEU A 37 -12.01 20.35 -38.45
N THR A 38 -10.84 20.21 -39.08
CA THR A 38 -10.63 20.54 -40.50
C THR A 38 -11.33 19.57 -41.45
N GLU A 39 -11.27 18.26 -41.19
CA GLU A 39 -12.01 17.27 -41.98
C GLU A 39 -13.52 17.42 -41.76
N LEU A 40 -13.95 17.67 -40.52
CA LEU A 40 -15.35 17.92 -40.20
C LEU A 40 -15.91 19.13 -40.97
N ALA A 41 -15.16 20.24 -41.01
CA ALA A 41 -15.52 21.42 -41.79
C ALA A 41 -15.58 21.13 -43.30
N SER A 42 -14.61 20.38 -43.82
CA SER A 42 -14.56 19.98 -45.22
C SER A 42 -15.70 19.05 -45.63
N ASN A 43 -16.06 18.09 -44.78
CA ASN A 43 -17.09 17.09 -45.09
C ASN A 43 -18.50 17.70 -45.03
N LEU A 44 -18.72 18.65 -44.12
CA LEU A 44 -19.99 19.35 -43.98
C LEU A 44 -20.13 20.56 -44.92
N ASP A 45 -19.06 20.97 -45.61
CA ASP A 45 -19.01 22.18 -46.43
C ASP A 45 -19.37 23.47 -45.64
N VAL A 46 -18.92 23.53 -44.38
CA VAL A 46 -19.17 24.64 -43.47
C VAL A 46 -17.84 25.28 -43.07
N ASP A 47 -17.84 26.60 -42.92
CA ASP A 47 -16.67 27.35 -42.47
C ASP A 47 -16.13 26.84 -41.11
N PHE A 48 -14.80 26.76 -40.99
CA PHE A 48 -14.12 26.22 -39.83
C PHE A 48 -14.51 26.94 -38.54
N ASP A 49 -14.60 28.27 -38.55
CA ASP A 49 -14.88 29.06 -37.34
C ASP A 49 -16.30 28.78 -36.81
N ILE A 50 -17.23 28.48 -37.72
CA ILE A 50 -18.62 28.13 -37.37
C ILE A 50 -18.67 26.74 -36.76
N ILE A 51 -17.96 25.77 -37.36
CA ILE A 51 -17.86 24.40 -36.81
C ILE A 51 -17.19 24.41 -35.44
N GLU A 52 -16.08 25.12 -35.27
CA GLU A 52 -15.35 25.20 -34.00
C GLU A 52 -16.22 25.80 -32.89
N SER A 53 -16.89 26.93 -33.16
CA SER A 53 -17.84 27.53 -32.23
C SER A 53 -18.98 26.57 -31.91
N ARG A 54 -19.54 25.88 -32.91
CA ARG A 54 -20.70 25.01 -32.70
C ARG A 54 -20.37 23.74 -31.91
N VAL A 55 -19.24 23.10 -32.20
CA VAL A 55 -18.74 21.94 -31.44
C VAL A 55 -18.52 22.34 -29.98
N THR A 56 -17.93 23.51 -29.73
CA THR A 56 -17.72 24.02 -28.37
C THR A 56 -19.05 24.21 -27.64
N GLU A 57 -20.05 24.82 -28.29
CA GLU A 57 -21.41 24.93 -27.74
C GLU A 57 -22.03 23.56 -27.44
N LEU A 58 -21.93 22.59 -28.36
CA LEU A 58 -22.47 21.24 -28.17
C LEU A 58 -21.85 20.52 -26.98
N ILE A 59 -20.53 20.64 -26.78
CA ILE A 59 -19.84 20.05 -25.63
C ILE A 59 -20.37 20.66 -24.32
N THR A 60 -20.63 21.97 -24.29
CA THR A 60 -21.19 22.63 -23.10
C THR A 60 -22.63 22.20 -22.83
N LEU A 61 -23.44 21.97 -23.87
CA LEU A 61 -24.81 21.48 -23.75
C LEU A 61 -24.86 20.02 -23.29
N ASP A 62 -23.99 19.17 -23.83
CA ASP A 62 -23.90 17.75 -23.46
C ASP A 62 -23.44 17.55 -22.01
N ALA A 63 -22.60 18.45 -21.50
CA ALA A 63 -22.21 18.45 -20.09
C ALA A 63 -23.40 18.66 -19.13
N GLN A 64 -24.44 19.38 -19.57
CA GLN A 64 -25.65 19.63 -18.77
C GLN A 64 -26.69 18.51 -18.91
N ASN A 65 -26.86 17.97 -20.11
CA ASN A 65 -27.97 17.07 -20.44
C ASN A 65 -27.67 15.57 -20.28
N LYS A 66 -26.45 15.18 -19.86
CA LYS A 66 -26.03 13.76 -19.74
C LYS A 66 -26.40 12.93 -20.98
N SER A 67 -26.19 13.49 -22.17
CA SER A 67 -26.50 12.78 -23.41
C SER A 67 -25.59 11.56 -23.60
N PRO A 68 -26.13 10.42 -24.10
CA PRO A 68 -25.35 9.19 -24.27
C PRO A 68 -24.22 9.35 -25.30
N CYS A 69 -24.42 10.18 -26.32
CA CYS A 69 -23.44 10.50 -27.37
C CYS A 69 -22.74 11.85 -27.11
N ARG A 70 -22.24 12.04 -25.89
CA ARG A 70 -21.52 13.27 -25.51
C ARG A 70 -20.26 13.44 -26.37
N LEU A 71 -20.08 14.65 -26.89
CA LEU A 71 -18.83 15.07 -27.54
C LEU A 71 -17.80 15.53 -26.50
N ILE A 72 -16.53 15.29 -26.79
CA ILE A 72 -15.38 15.68 -25.99
C ILE A 72 -14.34 16.28 -26.94
N SER A 73 -13.79 17.43 -26.56
CA SER A 73 -12.76 18.11 -27.34
C SER A 73 -11.37 17.58 -26.99
N ILE A 74 -10.58 17.37 -28.02
CA ILE A 74 -9.13 17.16 -28.02
C ILE A 74 -8.53 18.32 -28.85
N PRO A 75 -7.26 18.71 -28.68
CA PRO A 75 -6.67 19.76 -29.52
C PRO A 75 -6.87 19.47 -31.01
N SER A 76 -7.59 20.36 -31.71
CA SER A 76 -7.93 20.28 -33.14
C SER A 76 -8.78 19.06 -33.56
N GLU A 77 -9.32 18.30 -32.61
CA GLU A 77 -10.08 17.08 -32.84
C GLU A 77 -11.34 17.02 -31.95
N VAL A 78 -12.35 16.30 -32.40
CA VAL A 78 -13.53 15.99 -31.60
C VAL A 78 -13.74 14.48 -31.54
N VAL A 79 -14.04 13.99 -30.35
CA VAL A 79 -14.35 12.57 -30.12
C VAL A 79 -15.69 12.41 -29.42
N ASN A 80 -16.33 11.26 -29.62
CA ASN A 80 -17.54 10.91 -28.89
C ASN A 80 -17.27 9.95 -27.72
N SER A 81 -18.24 9.86 -26.82
CA SER A 81 -18.19 8.97 -25.64
C SER A 81 -17.98 7.49 -26.01
N SER A 82 -18.48 7.04 -27.16
CA SER A 82 -18.30 5.67 -27.66
C SER A 82 -16.85 5.37 -28.01
N TYR A 83 -16.14 6.32 -28.63
CA TYR A 83 -14.70 6.21 -28.88
C TYR A 83 -13.92 6.11 -27.57
N VAL A 84 -14.22 6.98 -26.60
CA VAL A 84 -13.57 6.96 -25.27
C VAL A 84 -13.76 5.62 -24.58
N ARG A 85 -14.97 5.07 -24.62
CA ARG A 85 -15.27 3.75 -24.06
C ARG A 85 -14.44 2.65 -24.74
N ARG A 86 -14.33 2.66 -26.07
CA ARG A 86 -13.49 1.69 -26.80
C ARG A 86 -12.02 1.78 -26.39
N VAL A 87 -11.47 2.98 -26.32
CA VAL A 87 -10.09 3.21 -25.84
C VAL A 87 -9.92 2.69 -24.41
N ALA A 88 -10.88 2.95 -23.53
CA ALA A 88 -10.83 2.45 -22.16
C ALA A 88 -10.81 0.92 -22.08
N HIS A 89 -11.61 0.23 -22.91
CA HIS A 89 -11.57 -1.24 -23.00
C HIS A 89 -10.25 -1.75 -23.58
N GLU A 90 -9.70 -1.12 -24.60
CA GLU A 90 -8.40 -1.54 -25.14
C GLU A 90 -7.26 -1.31 -24.12
N ILE A 91 -7.33 -0.26 -23.31
CA ILE A 91 -6.40 -0.07 -22.18
C ILE A 91 -6.57 -1.20 -21.15
N LEU A 92 -7.80 -1.65 -20.88
CA LEU A 92 -8.05 -2.76 -19.96
C LEU A 92 -7.41 -4.04 -20.48
N ASP A 93 -7.64 -4.40 -21.75
CA ASP A 93 -7.06 -5.61 -22.35
C ASP A 93 -5.53 -5.62 -22.24
N ARG A 94 -4.89 -4.46 -22.47
CA ARG A 94 -3.44 -4.31 -22.29
C ARG A 94 -3.00 -4.47 -20.85
N LEU A 95 -3.75 -3.90 -19.90
CA LEU A 95 -3.49 -4.05 -18.47
C LEU A 95 -3.65 -5.51 -18.03
N GLU A 96 -4.60 -6.26 -18.59
CA GLU A 96 -4.77 -7.68 -18.30
C GLU A 96 -3.66 -8.54 -18.89
N GLU A 97 -3.19 -8.21 -20.10
CA GLU A 97 -2.10 -8.93 -20.77
C GLU A 97 -0.73 -8.67 -20.11
N HIS A 98 -0.41 -7.41 -19.83
CA HIS A 98 0.94 -7.01 -19.37
C HIS A 98 1.02 -6.79 -17.86
N GLY A 99 -0.11 -6.55 -17.18
CA GLY A 99 -0.20 -6.27 -15.74
C GLY A 99 0.22 -4.86 -15.32
N GLN A 100 0.87 -4.09 -16.20
CA GLN A 100 1.33 -2.73 -15.96
C GLN A 100 1.32 -1.90 -17.24
N THR A 101 1.19 -0.58 -17.12
CA THR A 101 1.30 0.37 -18.24
C THR A 101 1.67 1.77 -17.74
N SER A 102 2.08 2.68 -18.62
CA SER A 102 2.32 4.10 -18.32
C SER A 102 1.56 5.00 -19.29
N ILE A 103 1.22 6.23 -18.86
CA ILE A 103 0.56 7.21 -19.75
C ILE A 103 1.40 7.48 -21.01
N GLY A 104 2.74 7.50 -20.88
CA GLY A 104 3.64 7.70 -22.02
C GLY A 104 3.53 6.59 -23.07
N GLU A 105 3.48 5.32 -22.63
CA GLU A 105 3.27 4.17 -23.54
C GLU A 105 1.89 4.26 -24.21
N LEU A 106 0.84 4.59 -23.45
CA LEU A 106 -0.52 4.74 -23.98
C LEU A 106 -0.60 5.90 -25.00
N THR A 107 0.09 7.02 -24.77
CA THR A 107 0.12 8.15 -25.72
C THR A 107 0.68 7.74 -27.07
N VAL A 108 1.74 6.94 -27.10
CA VAL A 108 2.33 6.43 -28.35
C VAL A 108 1.39 5.47 -29.06
N ILE A 109 0.72 4.59 -28.31
CA ILE A 109 -0.17 3.56 -28.87
C ILE A 109 -1.43 4.17 -29.46
N PHE A 110 -2.10 5.05 -28.70
CA PHE A 110 -3.39 5.60 -29.10
C PHE A 110 -3.28 6.91 -29.91
N ASN A 111 -2.07 7.48 -30.00
CA ASN A 111 -1.82 8.81 -30.56
C ASN A 111 -2.77 9.87 -29.95
N LEU A 112 -2.82 9.90 -28.61
CA LEU A 112 -3.69 10.76 -27.82
C LEU A 112 -2.87 11.58 -26.80
N PRO A 113 -3.26 12.83 -26.51
CA PRO A 113 -2.59 13.65 -25.51
C PRO A 113 -2.56 12.97 -24.13
N THR A 114 -1.45 13.17 -23.40
CA THR A 114 -1.26 12.60 -22.05
C THR A 114 -2.33 13.06 -21.07
N THR A 115 -2.80 14.29 -21.19
CA THR A 115 -3.87 14.87 -20.37
C THR A 115 -5.20 14.14 -20.58
N PHE A 116 -5.52 13.84 -21.84
CA PHE A 116 -6.74 13.14 -22.22
C PHE A 116 -6.73 11.68 -21.75
N LEU A 117 -5.61 10.97 -21.94
CA LEU A 117 -5.47 9.61 -21.41
C LEU A 117 -5.51 9.58 -19.88
N SER A 118 -4.95 10.59 -19.21
CA SER A 118 -5.05 10.72 -17.75
C SER A 118 -6.49 10.91 -17.29
N SER A 119 -7.30 11.71 -18.01
CA SER A 119 -8.72 11.84 -17.68
C SER A 119 -9.50 10.53 -17.89
N ILE A 120 -9.20 9.76 -18.94
CA ILE A 120 -9.81 8.43 -19.15
C ILE A 120 -9.43 7.51 -17.99
N MET A 121 -8.15 7.45 -17.63
CA MET A 121 -7.70 6.58 -16.54
C MET A 121 -8.39 6.93 -15.21
N GLN A 122 -8.58 8.23 -14.93
CA GLN A 122 -9.26 8.70 -13.73
C GLN A 122 -10.77 8.43 -13.74
N GLU A 123 -11.44 8.68 -14.87
CA GLU A 123 -12.89 8.49 -15.02
C GLU A 123 -13.28 7.02 -14.82
N TYR A 124 -12.46 6.09 -15.34
CA TYR A 124 -12.74 4.66 -15.32
C TYR A 124 -12.05 3.90 -14.17
N GLN A 125 -11.32 4.59 -13.29
CA GLN A 125 -10.53 4.04 -12.17
C GLN A 125 -11.32 3.24 -11.12
N SER A 126 -12.64 3.40 -11.07
CA SER A 126 -13.50 2.70 -10.09
C SER A 126 -14.57 1.83 -10.76
N THR A 127 -14.67 1.90 -12.09
CA THR A 127 -15.71 1.20 -12.85
C THR A 127 -15.10 0.10 -13.71
N LEU A 128 -14.03 0.39 -14.43
CA LEU A 128 -13.38 -0.54 -15.36
C LEU A 128 -12.00 -0.97 -14.86
N PHE A 129 -11.19 -0.02 -14.38
CA PHE A 129 -9.83 -0.29 -13.95
C PHE A 129 -9.75 -0.50 -12.45
N HIS A 130 -9.01 -1.51 -12.02
CA HIS A 130 -8.61 -1.69 -10.62
C HIS A 130 -7.08 -1.64 -10.57
N VAL A 131 -6.54 -0.42 -10.65
CA VAL A 131 -5.09 -0.20 -10.81
C VAL A 131 -4.53 0.74 -9.75
N HIS A 132 -3.28 0.52 -9.36
CA HIS A 132 -2.56 1.40 -8.46
C HIS A 132 -1.45 2.14 -9.19
N LYS A 133 -1.35 3.45 -8.97
CA LYS A 133 -0.29 4.28 -9.52
C LYS A 133 0.93 4.31 -8.61
N TYR A 134 2.10 3.93 -9.15
CA TYR A 134 3.39 4.05 -8.49
C TYR A 134 4.38 4.75 -9.41
N GLY A 135 4.64 6.05 -9.16
CA GLY A 135 5.37 6.90 -10.10
C GLY A 135 4.56 7.11 -11.38
N GLU A 136 5.19 6.89 -12.53
CA GLU A 136 4.56 7.05 -13.86
C GLU A 136 3.80 5.80 -14.35
N LYS A 137 3.85 4.71 -13.59
CA LYS A 137 3.25 3.43 -13.98
C LYS A 137 2.00 3.10 -13.16
N TYR A 138 1.04 2.50 -13.85
CA TYR A 138 -0.18 1.90 -13.31
C TYR A 138 0.00 0.38 -13.29
N PHE A 139 -0.44 -0.25 -12.21
CA PHE A 139 -0.28 -1.69 -11.98
C PHE A 139 -1.61 -2.31 -11.57
N THR A 140 -1.91 -3.49 -12.11
CA THR A 140 -3.08 -4.28 -11.68
C THR A 140 -2.84 -4.94 -10.32
N ASP A 141 -3.92 -5.25 -9.60
CA ASP A 141 -3.86 -6.00 -8.34
C ASP A 141 -3.17 -7.35 -8.49
N THR A 142 -3.47 -8.08 -9.58
CA THR A 142 -2.88 -9.38 -9.90
C THR A 142 -1.36 -9.26 -10.05
N PHE A 143 -0.89 -8.26 -10.82
CA PHE A 143 0.53 -8.01 -11.02
C PHE A 143 1.23 -7.59 -9.72
N LEU A 144 0.60 -6.73 -8.91
CA LEU A 144 1.16 -6.32 -7.62
C LEU A 144 1.26 -7.47 -6.64
N ASN A 145 0.25 -8.33 -6.56
CA ASN A 145 0.26 -9.48 -5.66
C ASN A 145 1.34 -10.49 -6.07
N ALA A 146 1.47 -10.77 -7.37
CA ALA A 146 2.56 -11.59 -7.90
C ALA A 146 3.93 -10.98 -7.59
N THR A 147 4.08 -9.66 -7.77
CA THR A 147 5.33 -8.94 -7.51
C THR A 147 5.67 -8.92 -6.02
N LYS A 148 4.68 -8.69 -5.14
CA LYS A 148 4.83 -8.83 -3.68
C LYS A 148 5.27 -10.24 -3.30
N ALA A 149 4.70 -11.27 -3.90
CA ALA A 149 5.09 -12.65 -3.65
C ALA A 149 6.54 -12.92 -4.09
N LYS A 150 6.97 -12.43 -5.26
CA LYS A 150 8.38 -12.50 -5.71
C LYS A 150 9.34 -11.82 -4.73
N ILE A 151 8.99 -10.61 -4.29
CA ILE A 151 9.79 -9.85 -3.32
C ILE A 151 9.86 -10.60 -1.98
N ARG A 152 8.73 -11.10 -1.47
CA ARG A 152 8.68 -11.91 -0.23
C ARG A 152 9.57 -13.14 -0.37
N GLY A 153 9.42 -13.91 -1.44
CA GLY A 153 10.23 -15.10 -1.72
C GLY A 153 11.73 -14.79 -1.79
N TYR A 154 12.10 -13.69 -2.45
CA TYR A 154 13.49 -13.23 -2.50
C TYR A 154 14.02 -12.96 -1.09
N PHE A 155 13.34 -12.13 -0.30
CA PHE A 155 13.78 -11.81 1.06
C PHE A 155 13.75 -13.00 2.02
N THR A 156 12.91 -14.00 1.80
CA THR A 156 12.95 -15.26 2.57
C THR A 156 14.23 -16.06 2.30
N GLY A 157 14.77 -16.01 1.08
CA GLY A 157 16.01 -16.74 0.73
C GLY A 157 17.30 -15.97 0.97
N VAL A 158 17.23 -14.68 1.32
CA VAL A 158 18.40 -13.83 1.53
C VAL A 158 19.04 -14.13 2.89
N ILE A 159 20.29 -14.61 2.86
CA ILE A 159 21.08 -14.97 4.05
C ILE A 159 22.03 -13.84 4.48
N ARG A 160 22.24 -12.84 3.63
CA ARG A 160 23.16 -11.71 3.87
C ARG A 160 22.46 -10.37 3.59
N PRO A 161 22.83 -9.27 4.27
CA PRO A 161 22.30 -7.95 3.94
C PRO A 161 22.47 -7.62 2.45
N VAL A 162 21.40 -7.17 1.80
CA VAL A 162 21.36 -6.77 0.39
C VAL A 162 20.78 -5.37 0.26
N THR A 163 21.31 -4.58 -0.68
CA THR A 163 20.77 -3.25 -0.97
C THR A 163 19.48 -3.36 -1.78
N LEU A 164 18.53 -2.45 -1.55
CA LEU A 164 17.25 -2.46 -2.26
C LEU A 164 17.42 -2.29 -3.77
N SER A 165 18.40 -1.50 -4.21
CA SER A 165 18.72 -1.34 -5.63
C SER A 165 19.23 -2.64 -6.29
N SER A 166 19.97 -3.47 -5.55
CA SER A 166 20.38 -4.81 -6.02
C SER A 166 19.18 -5.76 -6.14
N VAL A 167 18.23 -5.66 -5.22
CA VAL A 167 16.96 -6.42 -5.31
C VAL A 167 16.11 -5.93 -6.48
N ALA A 168 16.00 -4.61 -6.67
CA ALA A 168 15.26 -3.99 -7.76
C ALA A 168 15.76 -4.45 -9.13
N SER A 169 17.09 -4.41 -9.33
CA SER A 169 17.70 -4.87 -10.59
C SER A 169 17.52 -6.38 -10.80
N LYS A 170 17.70 -7.19 -9.75
CA LYS A 170 17.60 -8.65 -9.85
C LYS A 170 16.17 -9.16 -10.06
N LEU A 171 15.18 -8.50 -9.46
CA LEU A 171 13.77 -8.83 -9.64
C LEU A 171 13.13 -8.10 -10.83
N GLN A 172 13.83 -7.14 -11.44
CA GLN A 172 13.31 -6.25 -12.47
C GLN A 172 12.04 -5.49 -12.01
N VAL A 173 12.05 -5.07 -10.75
CA VAL A 173 10.91 -4.38 -10.11
C VAL A 173 11.33 -2.95 -9.74
N PRO A 174 10.47 -1.94 -9.94
CA PRO A 174 10.74 -0.58 -9.50
C PRO A 174 11.07 -0.49 -8.00
N GLU A 175 12.14 0.23 -7.66
CA GLU A 175 12.61 0.33 -6.26
C GLU A 175 11.59 1.03 -5.35
N ASN A 176 10.81 1.97 -5.87
CA ASN A 176 9.70 2.62 -5.17
C ASN A 176 8.62 1.60 -4.76
N LEU A 177 8.35 0.57 -5.57
CA LEU A 177 7.41 -0.49 -5.24
C LEU A 177 7.95 -1.37 -4.11
N ILE A 178 9.24 -1.74 -4.16
CA ILE A 178 9.91 -2.49 -3.08
C ILE A 178 9.87 -1.70 -1.76
N ASN A 179 10.21 -0.41 -1.80
CA ASN A 179 10.12 0.48 -0.64
C ASN A 179 8.70 0.61 -0.09
N SER A 180 7.69 0.60 -0.97
CA SER A 180 6.29 0.64 -0.54
C SER A 180 5.83 -0.63 0.19
N ILE A 181 6.49 -1.76 -0.07
CA ILE A 181 6.21 -3.06 0.57
C ILE A 181 6.98 -3.18 1.89
N VAL A 182 8.23 -2.70 1.93
CA VAL A 182 9.08 -2.68 3.14
C VAL A 182 8.84 -1.40 3.95
N ARG A 183 7.58 -1.14 4.32
CA ARG A 183 7.19 0.03 5.12
C ARG A 183 7.45 -0.20 6.61
N LEU A 184 8.71 0.03 6.99
CA LEU A 184 9.11 0.31 8.36
C LEU A 184 9.72 1.72 8.39
N SER A 185 9.42 2.50 9.41
CA SER A 185 10.06 3.79 9.68
C SER A 185 11.56 3.60 9.91
N VAL A 186 12.33 4.68 9.75
CA VAL A 186 13.78 4.65 9.99
C VAL A 186 14.10 4.13 11.40
N PHE A 187 13.39 4.63 12.41
CA PHE A 187 13.57 4.19 13.80
C PHE A 187 13.17 2.72 14.05
N GLU A 188 12.14 2.21 13.37
CA GLU A 188 11.78 0.79 13.42
C GLU A 188 12.88 -0.06 12.78
N LYS A 189 13.40 0.33 11.62
CA LYS A 189 14.48 -0.37 10.93
C LYS A 189 15.76 -0.39 11.77
N GLU A 190 16.15 0.76 12.31
CA GLU A 190 17.32 0.89 13.19
C GLU A 190 17.17 0.00 14.43
N ALA A 191 16.04 0.08 15.13
CA ALA A 191 15.82 -0.71 16.34
C ALA A 191 15.75 -2.22 16.07
N LEU A 192 15.08 -2.65 15.00
CA LEU A 192 14.94 -4.06 14.65
C LEU A 192 16.24 -4.65 14.10
N SER A 193 17.13 -3.84 13.52
CA SER A 193 18.42 -4.30 13.00
C SER A 193 19.40 -4.75 14.10
N LEU A 194 19.18 -4.32 15.35
CA LEU A 194 19.96 -4.78 16.51
C LEU A 194 19.71 -6.26 16.85
N GLY A 195 18.58 -6.82 16.40
CA GLY A 195 18.20 -8.22 16.60
C GLY A 195 17.63 -8.52 17.99
N PHE A 196 17.09 -9.74 18.15
CA PHE A 196 16.36 -10.15 19.36
C PHE A 196 17.23 -10.39 20.60
N ASN A 197 18.55 -10.57 20.41
CA ASN A 197 19.50 -10.76 21.51
C ASN A 197 20.06 -9.42 22.04
N PHE A 198 19.68 -8.30 21.43
CA PHE A 198 20.11 -6.99 21.89
C PHE A 198 19.46 -6.65 23.22
N SER A 199 20.28 -6.33 24.22
CA SER A 199 19.84 -5.96 25.56
C SER A 199 20.04 -4.47 25.78
N VAL A 200 19.02 -3.81 26.33
CA VAL A 200 19.13 -2.39 26.73
C VAL A 200 19.57 -2.35 28.20
N ALA A 201 20.56 -1.52 28.49
CA ALA A 201 20.98 -1.27 29.85
C ALA A 201 19.81 -0.77 30.72
N HIS A 202 19.68 -1.33 31.91
CA HIS A 202 18.69 -0.88 32.89
C HIS A 202 19.01 0.55 33.32
N THR A 203 18.12 1.49 33.02
CA THR A 203 18.23 2.89 33.47
C THR A 203 17.84 3.07 34.94
N LYS A 204 17.12 2.10 35.50
CA LYS A 204 16.81 1.98 36.93
C LYS A 204 17.20 0.58 37.38
N ILE A 205 18.22 0.50 38.22
CA ILE A 205 18.58 -0.73 38.93
C ILE A 205 17.78 -0.73 40.23
N SER A 206 17.13 -1.83 40.59
CA SER A 206 16.44 -1.93 41.88
C SER A 206 17.45 -1.99 43.02
N ASP A 207 17.13 -1.37 44.16
CA ASP A 207 17.98 -1.41 45.35
C ASP A 207 18.31 -2.86 45.75
N LEU A 208 17.32 -3.75 45.69
CA LEU A 208 17.50 -5.19 45.93
C LEU A 208 18.55 -5.85 45.00
N SER A 209 18.64 -5.42 43.73
CA SER A 209 19.61 -5.96 42.78
C SER A 209 21.02 -5.44 43.06
N ILE A 210 21.11 -4.18 43.51
CA ILE A 210 22.36 -3.58 43.97
C ILE A 210 22.86 -4.36 45.19
N ASP A 211 22.02 -4.51 46.22
CA ASP A 211 22.34 -5.24 47.44
C ASP A 211 22.79 -6.69 47.15
N ALA A 212 22.01 -7.43 46.34
CA ALA A 212 22.35 -8.81 45.99
C ALA A 212 23.67 -8.93 45.22
N GLN A 213 24.02 -7.95 44.37
CA GLN A 213 25.30 -7.94 43.68
C GLN A 213 26.47 -7.65 44.62
N PHE A 214 26.29 -6.73 45.58
CA PHE A 214 27.31 -6.46 46.59
C PHE A 214 27.47 -7.63 47.58
N GLU A 215 26.39 -8.35 47.90
CA GLU A 215 26.43 -9.58 48.68
C GLU A 215 27.19 -10.69 47.94
N ASN A 216 26.86 -10.93 46.66
CA ASN A 216 27.59 -11.89 45.82
C ASN A 216 29.07 -11.52 45.67
N LEU A 217 29.40 -10.23 45.50
CA LEU A 217 30.79 -9.77 45.48
C LEU A 217 31.50 -10.07 46.79
N TYR A 218 30.85 -9.83 47.93
CA TYR A 218 31.42 -10.16 49.24
C TYR A 218 31.64 -11.66 49.42
N ASP A 219 30.70 -12.50 48.97
CA ASP A 219 30.82 -13.95 49.00
C ASP A 219 31.97 -14.47 48.11
N GLN A 220 32.18 -13.86 46.94
CA GLN A 220 33.32 -14.17 46.06
C GLN A 220 34.67 -13.83 46.71
N LEU A 221 34.71 -12.92 47.67
CA LEU A 221 35.92 -12.54 48.41
C LEU A 221 36.16 -13.42 49.65
N ASN A 222 35.19 -14.25 50.06
CA ASN A 222 35.30 -15.15 51.19
C ASN A 222 36.50 -16.13 51.17
N PRO A 223 36.94 -16.69 50.01
CA PRO A 223 38.14 -17.54 49.97
C PRO A 223 39.47 -16.80 50.19
N LEU A 224 39.48 -15.46 50.22
CA LEU A 224 40.69 -14.68 50.41
C LEU A 224 41.03 -14.50 51.90
N VAL A 225 42.30 -14.67 52.25
CA VAL A 225 42.79 -14.46 53.62
C VAL A 225 43.18 -12.98 53.82
N PRO A 226 42.60 -12.28 54.80
CA PRO A 226 42.95 -10.88 55.06
C PRO A 226 44.37 -10.76 55.61
N THR A 227 45.16 -9.81 55.09
CA THR A 227 46.52 -9.52 55.58
C THR A 227 46.52 -9.00 57.01
N THR A 228 45.47 -8.27 57.41
CA THR A 228 45.28 -7.68 58.75
C THR A 228 43.79 -7.46 58.99
N LEU A 229 43.38 -7.52 60.27
CA LEU A 229 41.99 -7.30 60.67
C LEU A 229 41.49 -5.89 60.29
N ASP A 230 42.37 -4.89 60.39
CA ASP A 230 42.05 -3.51 60.01
C ASP A 230 41.76 -3.36 58.52
N ARG A 231 42.49 -4.07 57.66
CA ARG A 231 42.26 -4.08 56.21
C ARG A 231 40.92 -4.72 55.84
N LYS A 232 40.52 -5.78 56.57
CA LYS A 232 39.19 -6.39 56.42
C LYS A 232 38.07 -5.43 56.79
N ASN A 233 38.22 -4.72 57.91
CA ASN A 233 37.25 -3.72 58.37
C ASN A 233 37.17 -2.53 57.41
N TRP A 234 38.32 -2.04 56.93
CA TRP A 234 38.39 -1.00 55.92
C TRP A 234 37.67 -1.40 54.63
N LEU A 235 37.89 -2.62 54.15
CA LEU A 235 37.22 -3.14 52.95
C LEU A 235 35.69 -3.20 53.14
N LYS A 236 35.22 -3.67 54.30
CA LYS A 236 33.78 -3.71 54.62
C LYS A 236 33.17 -2.31 54.59
N VAL A 237 33.80 -1.35 55.26
CA VAL A 237 33.34 0.06 55.26
C VAL A 237 33.34 0.62 53.84
N LYS A 238 34.36 0.32 53.04
CA LYS A 238 34.44 0.76 51.65
C LYS A 238 33.40 0.13 50.73
N LEU A 239 33.08 -1.15 50.90
CA LEU A 239 32.01 -1.79 50.14
C LEU A 239 30.64 -1.16 50.44
N VAL A 240 30.37 -0.84 51.72
CA VAL A 240 29.12 -0.16 52.13
C VAL A 240 29.05 1.27 51.59
N ASP A 241 30.15 2.03 51.67
CA ASP A 241 30.28 3.39 51.11
C ASP A 241 30.01 3.40 49.59
N VAL A 242 30.61 2.45 48.87
CA VAL A 242 30.41 2.28 47.43
C VAL A 242 28.96 1.86 47.14
N ALA A 243 28.39 0.90 47.86
CA ALA A 243 26.99 0.49 47.68
C ALA A 243 26.02 1.68 47.84
N HIS A 244 26.19 2.48 48.90
CA HIS A 244 25.40 3.71 49.11
C HIS A 244 25.54 4.71 47.96
N HIS A 245 26.74 4.85 47.39
CA HIS A 245 26.95 5.70 46.22
C HIS A 245 26.18 5.18 44.98
N PHE A 246 26.10 3.87 44.79
CA PHE A 246 25.33 3.25 43.71
C PHE A 246 23.81 3.39 43.89
N HIS A 247 23.29 3.38 45.13
CA HIS A 247 21.88 3.70 45.39
C HIS A 247 21.52 5.16 45.07
N GLY A 248 22.43 6.11 45.33
CA GLY A 248 22.19 7.53 45.11
C GLY A 248 22.47 8.03 43.68
N SER A 249 23.21 7.26 42.88
CA SER A 249 23.69 7.70 41.56
C SER A 249 22.81 7.19 40.43
N GLN A 250 22.35 8.10 39.57
CA GLN A 250 21.73 7.69 38.31
C GLN A 250 22.78 7.12 37.36
N VAL A 251 22.53 5.90 36.87
CA VAL A 251 23.38 5.24 35.87
C VAL A 251 23.28 6.00 34.54
N ARG A 252 24.31 6.81 34.22
CA ARG A 252 24.43 7.52 32.96
C ARG A 252 25.10 6.65 31.90
N GLN A 253 24.41 5.61 31.45
CA GLN A 253 24.86 4.84 30.30
C GLN A 253 24.27 5.39 29.00
N ARG A 254 25.13 5.57 27.97
CA ARG A 254 24.69 5.97 26.63
C ARG A 254 24.06 4.75 25.96
N SER A 255 22.75 4.79 25.77
CA SER A 255 22.02 3.78 24.99
C SER A 255 22.06 4.13 23.51
N ILE A 256 22.30 3.11 22.66
CA ILE A 256 22.15 3.22 21.19
C ILE A 256 20.69 3.54 20.84
N LEU A 257 19.74 3.01 21.62
CA LEU A 257 18.32 3.30 21.46
C LEU A 257 17.92 4.57 22.19
N THR A 258 17.33 5.51 21.43
CA THR A 258 16.74 6.76 21.95
C THR A 258 15.25 6.59 22.25
N PRO A 259 14.60 7.53 22.98
CA PRO A 259 13.16 7.48 23.23
C PRO A 259 12.30 7.40 21.96
N LYS A 260 12.79 7.95 20.83
CA LYS A 260 12.12 7.86 19.53
C LYS A 260 12.04 6.42 19.02
N HIS A 261 13.09 5.62 19.22
CA HIS A 261 13.09 4.20 18.88
C HIS A 261 12.07 3.42 19.71
N SER A 262 12.03 3.67 21.02
CA SER A 262 11.06 3.02 21.91
C SER A 262 9.63 3.39 21.55
N ALA A 263 9.36 4.64 21.18
CA ALA A 263 8.05 5.07 20.69
C ALA A 263 7.69 4.38 19.37
N ALA A 264 8.64 4.27 18.44
CA ALA A 264 8.42 3.60 17.16
C ALA A 264 8.10 2.10 17.34
N LEU A 265 8.84 1.39 18.19
CA LEU A 265 8.55 -0.02 18.51
C LEU A 265 7.18 -0.20 19.20
N LYS A 266 6.79 0.72 20.09
CA LYS A 266 5.45 0.70 20.70
C LYS A 266 4.36 0.94 19.67
N ASN A 267 4.58 1.86 18.73
CA ASN A 267 3.65 2.11 17.62
C ASN A 267 3.49 0.85 16.76
N LEU A 268 4.62 0.20 16.41
CA LEU A 268 4.62 -1.06 15.67
C LEU A 268 3.87 -2.16 16.43
N GLN A 269 4.05 -2.27 17.73
CA GLN A 269 3.32 -3.23 18.58
C GLN A 269 1.82 -2.92 18.66
N SER A 270 1.45 -1.65 18.65
CA SER A 270 0.05 -1.18 18.77
C SER A 270 -0.76 -1.26 17.48
N ARG A 271 -0.11 -1.58 16.35
CA ARG A 271 -0.76 -1.70 15.05
C ARG A 271 -1.90 -2.71 15.08
N SER A 272 -3.10 -2.26 14.70
CA SER A 272 -4.31 -3.10 14.75
C SER A 272 -4.33 -4.19 13.69
N ASP A 273 -3.56 -4.04 12.61
CA ASP A 273 -3.49 -4.96 11.47
C ASP A 273 -2.55 -6.16 11.68
N ILE A 274 -1.68 -6.10 12.69
CA ILE A 274 -0.74 -7.17 13.03
C ILE A 274 -0.92 -7.67 14.47
N VAL A 275 -0.51 -8.92 14.71
CA VAL A 275 -0.40 -9.52 16.04
C VAL A 275 1.04 -9.98 16.21
N ILE A 276 1.67 -9.58 17.30
CA ILE A 276 3.04 -9.95 17.63
C ILE A 276 2.98 -10.84 18.87
N LEU A 277 3.41 -12.10 18.74
CA LEU A 277 3.41 -13.10 19.80
C LEU A 277 4.83 -13.58 20.08
N ARG A 278 5.08 -14.00 21.33
CA ARG A 278 6.27 -14.78 21.65
C ARG A 278 6.03 -16.24 21.22
N PRO A 279 6.98 -16.89 20.55
CA PRO A 279 6.90 -18.31 20.24
C PRO A 279 7.07 -19.13 21.52
N ASP A 280 6.43 -20.31 21.56
CA ASP A 280 6.53 -21.24 22.69
C ASP A 280 7.92 -21.91 22.78
N LYS A 281 8.63 -22.02 21.65
CA LYS A 281 9.96 -22.62 21.55
C LYS A 281 10.85 -21.72 20.69
N SER A 282 12.07 -21.42 21.17
CA SER A 282 13.08 -20.49 20.62
C SER A 282 12.93 -19.01 21.00
N SER A 283 13.99 -18.22 20.79
CA SER A 283 14.07 -16.77 21.04
C SER A 283 13.50 -15.91 19.90
N GLY A 284 12.60 -16.46 19.09
CA GLY A 284 12.01 -15.76 17.95
C GLY A 284 10.84 -14.83 18.31
N VAL A 285 10.19 -14.29 17.28
CA VAL A 285 8.94 -13.54 17.39
C VAL A 285 8.02 -13.98 16.25
N VAL A 286 6.76 -14.26 16.58
CA VAL A 286 5.73 -14.62 15.60
C VAL A 286 4.93 -13.36 15.25
N VAL A 287 4.92 -12.98 13.98
CA VAL A 287 4.15 -11.84 13.48
C VAL A 287 3.08 -12.34 12.53
N ILE A 288 1.82 -12.00 12.82
CA ILE A 288 0.65 -12.43 12.04
C ILE A 288 -0.08 -11.19 11.54
N ASN A 289 -0.31 -11.08 10.24
CA ASN A 289 -1.24 -10.10 9.69
C ASN A 289 -2.67 -10.61 9.86
N LYS A 290 -3.54 -9.84 10.53
CA LYS A 290 -4.91 -10.27 10.87
C LYS A 290 -5.79 -10.49 9.65
N CYS A 291 -5.70 -9.61 8.65
CA CYS A 291 -6.50 -9.71 7.43
C CYS A 291 -6.06 -10.93 6.61
N GLU A 292 -4.76 -11.06 6.30
CA GLU A 292 -4.25 -12.22 5.56
C GLU A 292 -4.57 -13.55 6.28
N TYR A 293 -4.47 -13.57 7.62
CA TYR A 293 -4.83 -14.74 8.41
C TYR A 293 -6.32 -15.08 8.27
N LYS A 294 -7.21 -14.09 8.43
CA LYS A 294 -8.65 -14.29 8.32
C LYS A 294 -9.05 -14.76 6.93
N ASP A 295 -8.52 -14.14 5.88
CA ASP A 295 -8.85 -14.48 4.50
C ASP A 295 -8.38 -15.90 4.16
N LYS A 296 -7.16 -16.27 4.57
CA LYS A 296 -6.68 -17.65 4.43
C LYS A 296 -7.51 -18.65 5.22
N MET A 297 -7.87 -18.33 6.46
CA MET A 297 -8.72 -19.20 7.28
C MET A 297 -10.09 -19.40 6.64
N LEU A 298 -10.71 -18.33 6.13
CA LEU A 298 -11.99 -18.41 5.43
C LEU A 298 -11.87 -19.21 4.12
N SER A 299 -10.79 -19.03 3.36
CA SER A 299 -10.52 -19.83 2.16
C SER A 299 -10.36 -21.32 2.48
N ILE A 300 -9.64 -21.66 3.55
CA ILE A 300 -9.48 -23.05 4.02
C ILE A 300 -10.84 -23.61 4.46
N LEU A 301 -11.60 -22.88 5.28
CA LEU A 301 -12.91 -23.31 5.77
C LEU A 301 -13.97 -23.40 4.66
N GLY A 302 -13.79 -22.67 3.56
CA GLY A 302 -14.66 -22.72 2.39
C GLY A 302 -14.41 -23.92 1.47
N ASP A 303 -13.32 -24.67 1.67
CA ASP A 303 -12.97 -25.86 0.88
C ASP A 303 -13.95 -27.01 1.18
N GLN A 304 -14.97 -27.15 0.32
CA GLN A 304 -16.02 -28.17 0.44
C GLN A 304 -15.50 -29.61 0.29
N SER A 305 -14.27 -29.81 -0.22
CA SER A 305 -13.66 -31.15 -0.28
C SER A 305 -13.16 -31.63 1.09
N LYS A 306 -12.88 -30.70 2.00
CA LYS A 306 -12.33 -30.98 3.34
C LYS A 306 -13.28 -30.61 4.48
N PHE A 307 -14.06 -29.56 4.31
CA PHE A 307 -14.95 -29.00 5.32
C PHE A 307 -16.37 -28.91 4.76
N LEU A 308 -17.32 -29.52 5.45
CA LEU A 308 -18.75 -29.37 5.16
C LEU A 308 -19.34 -28.34 6.12
N GLN A 309 -20.07 -27.36 5.58
CA GLN A 309 -20.77 -26.38 6.41
C GLN A 309 -21.95 -27.08 7.11
N ASP A 310 -21.93 -27.08 8.44
CA ASP A 310 -23.04 -27.63 9.23
C ASP A 310 -24.27 -26.72 9.10
N VAL A 311 -25.30 -27.22 8.41
CA VAL A 311 -26.55 -26.49 8.10
C VAL A 311 -27.50 -26.46 9.30
N SER A 312 -27.13 -27.08 10.44
CA SER A 312 -27.93 -27.00 11.66
C SER A 312 -27.87 -25.59 12.26
N SER A 313 -28.83 -24.76 11.87
CA SER A 313 -29.11 -23.40 12.36
C SER A 313 -29.44 -23.31 13.87
N ASN A 314 -29.18 -24.37 14.64
CA ASN A 314 -29.51 -24.48 16.05
C ASN A 314 -28.33 -24.89 16.95
N ILE A 315 -27.09 -24.82 16.46
CA ILE A 315 -25.93 -24.89 17.35
C ILE A 315 -25.80 -23.54 18.04
N ASN A 316 -26.27 -23.48 19.28
CA ASN A 316 -26.04 -22.35 20.16
C ASN A 316 -24.52 -22.20 20.33
N VAL A 317 -23.92 -21.28 19.57
CA VAL A 317 -22.46 -21.06 19.46
C VAL A 317 -21.82 -20.94 20.86
N ARG A 318 -22.56 -20.36 21.82
CA ARG A 318 -22.14 -20.24 23.22
C ARG A 318 -21.98 -21.59 23.93
N LYS A 319 -22.83 -22.58 23.65
CA LYS A 319 -22.69 -23.95 24.20
C LYS A 319 -21.49 -24.67 23.60
N LEU A 320 -21.23 -24.50 22.30
CA LEU A 320 -20.08 -25.11 21.65
C LEU A 320 -18.77 -24.47 22.15
N GLU A 321 -18.72 -23.15 22.23
CA GLU A 321 -17.60 -22.40 22.79
C GLU A 321 -17.32 -22.80 24.24
N SER A 322 -18.38 -22.95 25.06
CA SER A 322 -18.26 -23.44 26.43
C SER A 322 -17.69 -24.87 26.50
N ARG A 323 -18.12 -25.77 25.60
CA ARG A 323 -17.58 -27.14 25.51
C ARG A 323 -16.11 -27.14 25.09
N VAL A 324 -15.74 -26.36 24.08
CA VAL A 324 -14.35 -26.25 23.61
C VAL A 324 -13.47 -25.68 24.72
N LYS A 325 -13.90 -24.61 25.39
CA LYS A 325 -13.18 -23.98 26.50
C LYS A 325 -13.01 -24.94 27.69
N SER A 326 -14.04 -25.72 28.02
CA SER A 326 -13.96 -26.73 29.08
C SER A 326 -12.99 -27.87 28.73
N ASN A 327 -12.98 -28.33 27.47
CA ASN A 327 -12.05 -29.36 27.01
C ASN A 327 -10.60 -28.86 26.94
N LEU A 328 -10.37 -27.64 26.47
CA LEU A 328 -9.04 -27.01 26.48
C LEU A 328 -8.52 -26.83 27.91
N LEU A 329 -9.37 -26.43 28.86
CA LEU A 329 -9.03 -26.34 30.28
C LEU A 329 -8.69 -27.72 30.90
N LYS A 330 -9.35 -28.80 30.46
CA LYS A 330 -9.01 -30.16 30.90
C LYS A 330 -7.64 -30.57 30.37
N LEU A 331 -7.34 -30.29 29.09
CA LEU A 331 -6.04 -30.59 28.48
C LEU A 331 -4.90 -29.78 29.13
N LEU A 332 -5.15 -28.52 29.49
CA LEU A 332 -4.20 -27.68 30.23
C LEU A 332 -3.88 -28.20 31.65
N LYS A 333 -4.80 -28.96 32.25
CA LYS A 333 -4.62 -29.60 33.57
C LYS A 333 -4.04 -31.01 33.49
N MET A 334 -3.81 -31.53 32.28
CA MET A 334 -3.22 -32.85 32.03
C MET A 334 -1.69 -32.78 31.80
N ASN A 335 -1.10 -31.59 31.92
CA ASN A 335 0.35 -31.36 32.03
C ASN A 335 0.68 -30.82 33.42
#